data_AF-A0A1I7JHG9-F1
#
_entry.id   AF-A0A1I7JHG9-F1
#
_cell.length_a   1.000
_cell.length_b   1.000
_cell.length_c   1.000
_cell.angle_alpha   90.00
_cell.angle_beta   90.00
_cell.angle_gamma   90.00
#
_symmetry.space_group_name_H-M   'P 1'
#
loop_
_entity.id
_entity.type
_entity.pdbx_description
1 polymer ?
#
loop_
_entity_poly.entity_id
_entity_poly.type
_entity_poly.pdbx_seq_one_letter_code
_entity_poly.pdbx_strand_id
1 'polypeptide(L)'
;MNNNLLDLIFRRALFQCPRVIQDNFYTPFSNSGLLLNFNMKELNYVLYDLGKDRTFNSICFDGKSNLWIAPRKSGAIVRFNIETEAIEEYTDYPVDFDSCDITFSGIEYSDGFIYLIPSKSNMLLKLNENDGSMKCIKYFDKVGKLNAWQRYYFSYVENNLVKLFDIENHKIVHFDDKNNEIIDYDIKITEDVIAQVKKEESSLLVDGNFENYIKRE
;
A
#
# COMPACT_ATOMS: atom_id res chain seq x y z
N MET A 1 -13.64 0.20 -27.37
CA MET A 1 -13.73 1.18 -26.26
C MET A 1 -13.19 2.52 -26.75
N ASN A 2 -13.81 3.63 -26.36
CA ASN A 2 -13.52 4.97 -26.88
C ASN A 2 -12.21 5.50 -26.25
N ASN A 3 -11.20 5.86 -27.04
CA ASN A 3 -9.88 6.29 -26.57
C ASN A 3 -9.93 7.46 -25.56
N ASN A 4 -10.96 8.30 -25.62
CA ASN A 4 -11.16 9.41 -24.68
C ASN A 4 -11.48 8.99 -23.24
N LEU A 5 -12.12 7.83 -23.02
CA LEU A 5 -12.44 7.37 -21.67
C LEU A 5 -11.20 6.80 -20.97
N LEU A 6 -10.37 6.08 -21.72
CA LEU A 6 -9.10 5.54 -21.23
C LEU A 6 -8.11 6.66 -20.88
N ASP A 7 -7.97 7.67 -21.74
CA ASP A 7 -7.12 8.82 -21.46
C ASP A 7 -7.61 9.59 -20.22
N LEU A 8 -8.93 9.69 -20.01
CA LEU A 8 -9.50 10.29 -18.80
C LEU A 8 -9.23 9.46 -17.53
N ILE A 9 -9.29 8.12 -17.63
CA ILE A 9 -8.99 7.19 -16.53
C ILE A 9 -7.51 7.32 -16.13
N PHE A 10 -6.59 7.26 -17.10
CA PHE A 10 -5.14 7.34 -16.83
C PHE A 10 -4.70 8.72 -16.32
N ARG A 11 -5.27 9.82 -16.84
CA ARG A 11 -4.97 11.19 -16.35
C ARG A 11 -5.39 11.46 -14.91
N ARG A 12 -6.30 10.63 -14.36
CA ARG A 12 -6.79 10.74 -12.98
C ARG A 12 -6.41 9.54 -12.13
N ALA A 13 -5.65 8.59 -12.69
CA ALA A 13 -5.21 7.42 -11.97
C ALA A 13 -4.17 7.84 -10.94
N LEU A 14 -4.47 7.55 -9.68
CA LEU A 14 -3.50 7.61 -8.60
C LEU A 14 -3.08 6.16 -8.34
N PHE A 15 -1.88 5.83 -8.82
CA PHE A 15 -1.25 4.54 -8.56
C PHE A 15 -0.52 4.61 -7.24
N GLN A 16 -0.82 3.67 -6.36
CA GLN A 16 -0.07 3.47 -5.13
C GLN A 16 0.38 2.01 -5.04
N CYS A 17 1.64 1.83 -4.66
CA CYS A 17 2.25 0.54 -4.35
C CYS A 17 2.08 -0.54 -5.45
N PRO A 18 2.48 -0.30 -6.72
CA PRO A 18 2.38 -1.34 -7.74
C PRO A 18 3.18 -2.60 -7.36
N ARG A 19 2.81 -3.72 -7.97
CA ARG A 19 3.54 -4.98 -7.85
C ARG A 19 3.90 -5.53 -9.22
N VAL A 20 5.17 -5.85 -9.38
CA VAL A 20 5.68 -6.52 -10.58
C VAL A 20 5.72 -8.01 -10.32
N ILE A 21 5.08 -8.78 -11.19
CA ILE A 21 5.05 -10.23 -11.14
C ILE A 21 5.42 -10.71 -12.54
N GLN A 22 6.64 -11.24 -12.67
CA GLN A 22 7.22 -11.59 -13.98
C GLN A 22 7.16 -10.38 -14.94
N ASP A 23 6.57 -10.57 -16.13
CA ASP A 23 6.43 -9.53 -17.16
C ASP A 23 5.23 -8.60 -16.92
N ASN A 24 4.47 -8.79 -15.83
CA ASN A 24 3.23 -8.05 -15.57
C ASN A 24 3.38 -7.06 -14.42
N PHE A 25 2.76 -5.90 -14.59
CA PHE A 25 2.66 -4.83 -13.62
C PHE A 25 1.21 -4.71 -13.16
N TYR A 26 0.98 -4.91 -11.87
CA TYR A 26 -0.34 -4.83 -11.25
C TYR A 26 -0.44 -3.59 -10.37
N THR A 27 -1.50 -2.81 -10.54
CA THR A 27 -1.76 -1.66 -9.67
C THR A 27 -3.26 -1.36 -9.58
N PRO A 28 -3.79 -1.22 -8.35
CA PRO A 28 -5.18 -0.87 -8.18
C PRO A 28 -5.35 0.66 -8.28
N PHE A 29 -6.53 1.10 -8.67
CA PHE A 29 -6.83 2.52 -8.81
C PHE A 29 -7.30 3.13 -7.48
N SER A 30 -6.74 4.26 -7.08
CA SER A 30 -7.15 4.92 -5.82
C SER A 30 -8.51 5.63 -5.88
N ASN A 31 -9.14 5.68 -7.04
CA ASN A 31 -10.39 6.40 -7.31
C ASN A 31 -11.45 5.56 -8.03
N SER A 32 -11.19 4.27 -8.24
CA SER A 32 -12.16 3.35 -8.83
C SER A 32 -11.88 1.91 -8.36
N GLY A 33 -12.86 1.03 -8.55
CA GLY A 33 -12.73 -0.38 -8.23
C GLY A 33 -11.92 -1.17 -9.28
N LEU A 34 -11.04 -0.52 -10.03
CA LEU A 34 -10.30 -1.17 -11.10
C LEU A 34 -8.93 -1.65 -10.61
N LEU A 35 -8.47 -2.74 -11.21
CA LEU A 35 -7.10 -3.23 -11.16
C LEU A 35 -6.52 -3.23 -12.57
N LEU A 36 -5.42 -2.50 -12.75
CA LEU A 36 -4.61 -2.57 -13.98
C LEU A 36 -3.69 -3.78 -13.90
N ASN A 37 -3.68 -4.58 -14.96
CA ASN A 37 -2.61 -5.50 -15.31
C ASN A 37 -1.98 -5.02 -16.62
N PHE A 38 -0.73 -4.59 -16.59
CA PHE A 38 0.02 -4.16 -17.77
C PHE A 38 1.14 -5.15 -18.06
N ASN A 39 1.12 -5.77 -19.23
CA ASN A 39 2.20 -6.62 -19.71
C ASN A 39 3.31 -5.73 -20.28
N MET A 40 4.45 -5.71 -19.59
CA MET A 40 5.59 -4.86 -19.94
C MET A 40 6.34 -5.34 -21.18
N LYS A 41 6.19 -6.62 -21.56
CA LYS A 41 6.86 -7.19 -22.73
C LYS A 41 6.07 -6.95 -24.02
N GLU A 42 4.76 -7.15 -23.96
CA GLU A 42 3.86 -6.98 -25.11
C GLU A 42 3.27 -5.57 -25.20
N LEU A 43 3.47 -4.75 -24.17
CA LEU A 43 2.98 -3.37 -24.06
C LEU A 43 1.46 -3.28 -24.21
N ASN A 44 0.74 -4.26 -23.67
CA ASN A 44 -0.71 -4.31 -23.63
C ASN A 44 -1.22 -4.34 -22.17
N TYR A 45 -2.53 -4.19 -21.99
CA TYR A 45 -3.11 -4.19 -20.64
C TYR A 45 -4.51 -4.79 -20.60
N VAL A 46 -4.89 -5.20 -19.40
CA VAL A 46 -6.23 -5.61 -18.99
C VAL A 46 -6.65 -4.78 -17.79
N LEU A 47 -7.92 -4.39 -17.74
CA LEU A 47 -8.54 -3.77 -16.58
C LEU A 47 -9.55 -4.75 -16.00
N TYR A 48 -9.34 -5.15 -14.74
CA TYR A 48 -10.29 -5.95 -14.00
C TYR A 48 -11.22 -5.04 -13.18
N ASP A 49 -12.53 -5.26 -13.27
CA ASP A 49 -13.51 -4.60 -12.42
C ASP A 49 -13.65 -5.41 -11.12
N LEU A 50 -13.03 -4.89 -10.06
CA LEU A 50 -13.11 -5.46 -8.73
C LEU A 50 -14.31 -4.93 -7.94
N GLY A 51 -15.21 -4.13 -8.54
CA GLY A 51 -16.46 -3.67 -7.95
C GLY A 51 -16.65 -2.15 -8.01
N LYS A 52 -17.79 -1.71 -8.57
CA LYS A 52 -18.20 -0.30 -8.62
C LYS A 52 -18.35 0.26 -7.20
N ASP A 53 -17.89 1.49 -6.98
CA ASP A 53 -17.82 2.18 -5.68
C ASP A 53 -16.68 1.78 -4.72
N ARG A 54 -15.70 1.02 -5.21
CA ARG A 54 -14.47 0.73 -4.46
C ARG A 54 -13.37 1.71 -4.78
N THR A 55 -12.50 1.92 -3.80
CA THR A 55 -11.24 2.63 -3.98
C THR A 55 -10.18 1.88 -3.19
N PHE A 56 -8.99 1.75 -3.75
CA PHE A 56 -7.93 0.94 -3.18
C PHE A 56 -6.68 1.77 -2.91
N ASN A 57 -5.83 1.36 -1.99
CA ASN A 57 -4.61 2.12 -1.67
C ASN A 57 -3.33 1.31 -1.85
N SER A 58 -3.39 0.00 -1.63
CA SER A 58 -2.19 -0.84 -1.67
C SER A 58 -2.54 -2.24 -2.14
N ILE A 59 -1.52 -2.94 -2.63
CA ILE A 59 -1.61 -4.30 -3.14
C ILE A 59 -0.35 -5.08 -2.76
N CYS A 60 -0.50 -6.36 -2.43
CA CYS A 60 0.60 -7.30 -2.29
C CYS A 60 0.30 -8.62 -3.01
N PHE A 61 1.33 -9.43 -3.20
CA PHE A 61 1.24 -10.75 -3.84
C PHE A 61 1.59 -11.82 -2.81
N ASP A 62 0.83 -12.92 -2.80
CA ASP A 62 1.06 -14.05 -1.90
C ASP A 62 2.25 -14.95 -2.32
N GLY A 63 2.89 -14.63 -3.44
CA GLY A 63 3.98 -15.45 -4.01
C GLY A 63 3.49 -16.64 -4.84
N LYS A 64 2.18 -16.83 -5.00
CA LYS A 64 1.56 -17.97 -5.69
C LYS A 64 0.64 -17.50 -6.82
N SER A 65 -0.58 -17.08 -6.49
CA SER A 65 -1.61 -16.74 -7.47
C SER A 65 -2.59 -15.67 -7.00
N ASN A 66 -2.47 -15.16 -5.77
CA ASN A 66 -3.41 -14.17 -5.26
C ASN A 66 -2.75 -12.81 -5.04
N LEU A 67 -3.43 -11.80 -5.55
CA LEU A 67 -3.23 -10.41 -5.19
C LEU A 67 -4.16 -10.07 -4.03
N TRP A 68 -3.62 -9.45 -2.99
CA TRP A 68 -4.37 -8.93 -1.86
C TRP A 68 -4.37 -7.41 -1.94
N ILE A 69 -5.55 -6.81 -1.86
CA ILE A 69 -5.75 -5.40 -2.14
C ILE A 69 -6.47 -4.75 -0.96
N ALA A 70 -5.84 -3.73 -0.37
CA ALA A 70 -6.42 -3.00 0.74
C ALA A 70 -7.33 -1.86 0.23
N PRO A 71 -8.48 -1.64 0.89
CA PRO A 71 -9.33 -0.50 0.56
C PRO A 71 -8.66 0.80 1.00
N ARG A 72 -8.94 1.87 0.26
CA ARG A 72 -8.46 3.21 0.59
C ARG A 72 -9.24 3.83 1.75
N LYS A 73 -10.54 3.60 1.77
CA LYS A 73 -11.49 4.06 2.80
C LYS A 73 -12.11 2.84 3.49
N SER A 74 -13.23 3.03 4.18
CA SER A 74 -14.10 1.91 4.55
C SER A 74 -14.44 1.05 3.33
N GLY A 75 -14.31 -0.27 3.47
CA GLY A 75 -14.51 -1.22 2.39
C GLY A 75 -13.93 -2.60 2.71
N ALA A 76 -14.12 -3.56 1.81
CA ALA A 76 -13.57 -4.90 1.95
C ALA A 76 -12.07 -4.94 1.61
N ILE A 77 -11.35 -5.85 2.25
CA ILE A 77 -10.07 -6.34 1.72
C ILE A 77 -10.41 -7.31 0.61
N VAL A 78 -9.77 -7.16 -0.56
CA VAL A 78 -10.06 -7.98 -1.74
C VAL A 78 -8.93 -8.97 -1.98
N ARG A 79 -9.30 -10.23 -2.19
CA ARG A 79 -8.42 -11.25 -2.77
C ARG A 79 -8.80 -11.43 -4.23
N PHE A 80 -7.84 -11.23 -5.13
CA PHE A 80 -8.00 -11.45 -6.57
C PHE A 80 -7.05 -12.55 -7.02
N ASN A 81 -7.60 -13.63 -7.57
CA ASN A 81 -6.79 -14.71 -8.13
C ASN A 81 -6.40 -14.39 -9.58
N ILE A 82 -5.11 -14.34 -9.87
CA ILE A 82 -4.60 -13.95 -11.20
C ILE A 82 -4.83 -15.02 -12.29
N GLU A 83 -5.03 -16.28 -11.90
CA GLU A 83 -5.20 -17.40 -12.83
C GLU A 83 -6.67 -17.63 -13.17
N THR A 84 -7.55 -17.53 -12.17
CA THR A 84 -8.99 -17.81 -12.32
C THR A 84 -9.84 -16.54 -12.40
N GLU A 85 -9.24 -15.37 -12.18
CA GLU A 85 -9.92 -14.07 -12.07
C GLU A 85 -11.00 -14.03 -10.97
N ALA A 86 -10.92 -14.95 -10.00
CA ALA A 86 -11.86 -15.02 -8.90
C ALA A 86 -11.63 -13.86 -7.93
N ILE A 87 -12.73 -13.28 -7.44
CA ILE A 87 -12.74 -12.18 -6.49
C ILE A 87 -13.41 -12.66 -5.20
N GLU A 88 -12.73 -12.44 -4.09
CA GLU A 88 -13.28 -12.65 -2.76
C GLU A 88 -13.08 -11.42 -1.88
N GLU A 89 -13.94 -11.27 -0.88
CA GLU A 89 -14.01 -10.11 -0.02
C GLU A 89 -14.03 -10.49 1.45
N TYR A 90 -13.28 -9.70 2.22
CA TYR A 90 -13.15 -9.88 3.66
C TYR A 90 -13.59 -8.59 4.35
N THR A 91 -14.73 -8.66 5.04
CA THR A 91 -15.39 -7.52 5.72
C THR A 91 -15.53 -7.68 7.23
N ASP A 92 -15.15 -8.84 7.77
CA ASP A 92 -15.32 -9.21 9.18
C ASP A 92 -14.22 -8.60 10.06
N TYR A 93 -14.11 -7.27 10.00
CA TYR A 93 -13.17 -6.51 10.82
C TYR A 93 -13.46 -6.71 12.32
N PRO A 94 -12.44 -6.59 13.20
CA PRO A 94 -12.66 -6.59 14.64
C PRO A 94 -13.70 -5.53 15.07
N VAL A 95 -14.50 -5.84 16.11
CA VAL A 95 -15.62 -4.99 16.58
C VAL A 95 -15.23 -3.53 16.83
N ASP A 96 -14.03 -3.28 17.32
CA ASP A 96 -13.55 -1.93 17.66
C ASP A 96 -12.73 -1.27 16.53
N PHE A 97 -12.78 -1.78 15.30
CA PHE A 97 -12.08 -1.22 14.15
C PHE A 97 -12.70 0.10 13.67
N ASP A 98 -11.91 1.17 13.64
CA ASP A 98 -12.26 2.47 13.05
C ASP A 98 -11.41 2.67 11.78
N SER A 99 -12.07 2.67 10.61
CA SER A 99 -11.40 2.73 9.32
C SER A 99 -10.85 4.12 8.98
N CYS A 100 -11.40 5.20 9.54
CA CYS A 100 -11.09 6.59 9.16
C CYS A 100 -11.17 6.86 7.62
N ASP A 101 -10.74 8.05 7.19
CA ASP A 101 -10.79 8.50 5.78
C ASP A 101 -9.72 7.89 4.87
N ILE A 102 -8.58 7.48 5.44
CA ILE A 102 -7.51 6.76 4.73
C ILE A 102 -7.12 5.59 5.63
N THR A 103 -7.59 4.40 5.28
CA THR A 103 -7.61 3.27 6.21
C THR A 103 -6.24 2.63 6.36
N PHE A 104 -5.63 2.20 5.26
CA PHE A 104 -4.35 1.51 5.26
C PHE A 104 -3.34 2.22 4.37
N SER A 105 -2.09 2.34 4.83
CA SER A 105 -0.97 2.84 4.01
C SER A 105 -0.26 1.71 3.29
N GLY A 106 -0.35 0.48 3.80
CA GLY A 106 0.35 -0.68 3.25
C GLY A 106 -0.42 -1.98 3.48
N ILE A 107 -0.10 -2.98 2.65
CA ILE A 107 -0.56 -4.36 2.80
C ILE A 107 0.63 -5.25 2.45
N GLU A 108 0.92 -6.25 3.28
CA GLU A 108 2.04 -7.15 3.09
C GLU A 108 1.64 -8.60 3.38
N TYR A 109 2.24 -9.55 2.67
CA TYR A 109 2.01 -10.98 2.86
C TYR A 109 3.22 -11.62 3.54
N SER A 110 2.99 -12.47 4.55
CA SER A 110 4.01 -13.34 5.14
C SER A 110 3.37 -14.57 5.75
N ASP A 111 3.91 -15.75 5.44
CA ASP A 111 3.58 -17.03 6.08
C ASP A 111 2.08 -17.35 6.19
N GLY A 112 1.31 -17.08 5.14
CA GLY A 112 -0.14 -17.32 5.11
C GLY A 112 -0.98 -16.27 5.83
N PHE A 113 -0.37 -15.13 6.16
CA PHE A 113 -1.05 -14.00 6.75
C PHE A 113 -0.84 -12.72 5.95
N ILE A 114 -1.86 -11.87 6.01
CA ILE A 114 -1.92 -10.58 5.36
C ILE A 114 -1.92 -9.52 6.46
N TYR A 115 -0.92 -8.66 6.43
CA TYR A 115 -0.72 -7.59 7.39
C TYR A 115 -1.19 -6.29 6.76
N LEU A 116 -2.19 -5.65 7.37
CA LEU A 116 -2.72 -4.37 6.92
C LEU A 116 -2.18 -3.26 7.81
N ILE A 117 -1.36 -2.41 7.22
CA ILE A 117 -0.61 -1.38 7.92
C ILE A 117 -1.48 -0.12 8.00
N PRO A 118 -1.80 0.37 9.20
CA PRO A 118 -2.75 1.46 9.34
C PRO A 118 -2.15 2.76 8.81
N SER A 119 -2.95 3.53 8.07
CA SER A 119 -2.63 4.93 7.78
C SER A 119 -3.23 5.84 8.85
N LYS A 120 -4.57 5.97 8.86
CA LYS A 120 -5.33 6.69 9.89
C LYS A 120 -6.27 5.79 10.69
N SER A 121 -6.39 4.52 10.32
CA SER A 121 -7.16 3.56 11.12
C SER A 121 -6.51 3.33 12.48
N ASN A 122 -7.30 2.90 13.45
CA ASN A 122 -6.86 2.79 14.84
C ASN A 122 -5.99 1.56 15.14
N MET A 123 -5.86 0.61 14.20
CA MET A 123 -5.13 -0.63 14.43
C MET A 123 -4.48 -1.26 13.20
N LEU A 124 -3.38 -1.96 13.45
CA LEU A 124 -2.76 -2.88 12.50
C LEU A 124 -3.50 -4.22 12.56
N LEU A 125 -3.96 -4.70 11.40
CA LEU A 125 -4.70 -5.95 11.29
C LEU A 125 -3.86 -7.06 10.69
N LYS A 126 -4.09 -8.27 11.20
CA LYS A 126 -3.59 -9.51 10.63
C LYS A 126 -4.78 -10.35 10.17
N LEU A 127 -4.81 -10.69 8.89
CA LEU A 127 -5.82 -11.52 8.23
C LEU A 127 -5.19 -12.89 7.90
N ASN A 128 -5.88 -13.99 8.23
CA ASN A 128 -5.47 -15.34 7.86
C ASN A 128 -5.98 -15.70 6.46
N GLU A 129 -5.09 -16.12 5.56
CA GLU A 129 -5.45 -16.43 4.16
C GLU A 129 -6.42 -17.62 4.02
N ASN A 130 -6.41 -18.54 4.99
CA ASN A 130 -7.11 -19.81 4.88
C ASN A 130 -8.57 -19.73 5.35
N ASP A 131 -8.82 -19.00 6.43
CA ASP A 131 -10.14 -18.92 7.08
C ASP A 131 -10.75 -17.51 7.07
N GLY A 132 -10.01 -16.50 6.59
CA GLY A 132 -10.48 -15.12 6.52
C GLY A 132 -10.58 -14.40 7.86
N SER A 133 -10.13 -15.02 8.96
CA SER A 133 -10.22 -14.42 10.28
C SER A 133 -9.26 -13.23 10.40
N MET A 134 -9.78 -12.11 10.93
CA MET A 134 -9.02 -10.88 11.18
C MET A 134 -8.84 -10.62 12.67
N LYS A 135 -7.63 -10.20 13.05
CA LYS A 135 -7.29 -9.84 14.43
C LYS A 135 -6.44 -8.58 14.47
N CYS A 136 -6.64 -7.79 15.52
CA CYS A 136 -5.75 -6.67 15.85
C CYS A 136 -4.41 -7.21 16.37
N ILE A 137 -3.32 -6.60 15.93
CA ILE A 137 -2.01 -6.78 16.57
C ILE A 137 -1.95 -5.89 17.80
N LYS A 138 -1.79 -6.49 18.99
CA LYS A 138 -2.02 -5.85 20.29
C LYS A 138 -1.25 -4.55 20.51
N TYR A 139 -0.01 -4.44 20.04
CA TYR A 139 0.76 -3.19 20.18
C TYR A 139 0.13 -2.00 19.47
N PHE A 140 -0.59 -2.28 18.39
CA PHE A 140 -1.25 -1.28 17.58
C PHE A 140 -2.73 -1.15 17.95
N ASP A 141 -3.18 -1.59 19.13
CA ASP A 141 -4.59 -1.50 19.53
C ASP A 141 -5.08 -0.05 19.81
N LYS A 142 -4.12 0.90 19.93
CA LYS A 142 -4.37 2.32 20.23
C LYS A 142 -3.36 3.24 19.55
N VAL A 143 -3.17 3.04 18.25
CA VAL A 143 -2.51 4.02 17.39
C VAL A 143 -3.46 5.23 17.33
N GLY A 144 -3.29 6.20 18.24
CA GLY A 144 -4.23 7.33 18.37
C GLY A 144 -4.48 8.06 17.05
N LYS A 145 -5.62 8.77 16.93
CA LYS A 145 -5.92 9.56 15.72
C LYS A 145 -4.79 10.56 15.46
N LEU A 146 -4.14 10.42 14.31
CA LEU A 146 -2.97 11.19 13.94
C LEU A 146 -3.36 12.43 13.14
N ASN A 147 -2.53 13.47 13.24
CA ASN A 147 -2.66 14.66 12.41
C ASN A 147 -1.92 14.52 11.06
N ALA A 148 -1.09 13.49 10.89
CA ALA A 148 -0.36 13.22 9.66
C ALA A 148 -1.26 12.62 8.56
N TRP A 149 -0.88 12.81 7.29
CA TRP A 149 -1.55 12.17 6.15
C TRP A 149 -1.39 10.63 6.17
N GLN A 150 -0.29 10.14 6.75
CA GLN A 150 0.03 8.72 6.97
C GLN A 150 0.99 8.59 8.16
N ARG A 151 0.85 7.53 8.99
CA ARG A 151 1.80 7.24 10.08
C ARG A 151 3.09 6.59 9.61
N TYR A 152 2.92 5.54 8.80
CA TYR A 152 3.99 4.64 8.40
C TYR A 152 4.30 4.85 6.92
N TYR A 153 5.51 5.34 6.62
CA TYR A 153 5.92 5.62 5.24
C TYR A 153 6.30 4.35 4.49
N PHE A 154 6.99 3.44 5.19
CA PHE A 154 7.41 2.16 4.66
C PHE A 154 7.08 1.06 5.67
N SER A 155 6.68 -0.09 5.13
CA SER A 155 6.44 -1.32 5.85
C SER A 155 7.16 -2.46 5.15
N TYR A 156 7.62 -3.41 5.95
CA TYR A 156 8.14 -4.67 5.45
C TYR A 156 7.74 -5.77 6.42
N VAL A 157 7.26 -6.89 5.90
CA VAL A 157 6.93 -8.06 6.70
C VAL A 157 7.62 -9.28 6.14
N GLU A 158 8.36 -9.98 6.99
CA GLU A 158 9.03 -11.24 6.64
C GLU A 158 9.12 -12.12 7.88
N ASN A 159 8.78 -13.40 7.76
CA ASN A 159 8.88 -14.38 8.85
C ASN A 159 8.18 -13.92 10.15
N ASN A 160 7.02 -13.27 10.04
CA ASN A 160 6.27 -12.66 11.17
C ASN A 160 6.94 -11.44 11.82
N LEU A 161 8.04 -10.93 11.25
CA LEU A 161 8.68 -9.70 11.67
C LEU A 161 8.14 -8.54 10.86
N VAL A 162 7.42 -7.64 11.52
CA VAL A 162 6.89 -6.40 10.95
C VAL A 162 7.87 -5.27 11.24
N LYS A 163 8.40 -4.63 10.19
CA LYS A 163 9.25 -3.44 10.29
C LYS A 163 8.51 -2.24 9.73
N LEU A 164 8.40 -1.17 10.51
CA LEU A 164 7.70 0.05 10.14
C LEU A 164 8.59 1.26 10.37
N PHE A 165 8.53 2.23 9.47
CA PHE A 165 9.06 3.57 9.76
C PHE A 165 7.93 4.50 10.22
N ASP A 166 7.87 4.75 11.52
CA ASP A 166 6.94 5.68 12.17
C ASP A 166 7.44 7.12 12.00
N ILE A 167 6.82 7.85 11.08
CA ILE A 167 7.25 9.20 10.71
C ILE A 167 7.02 10.16 11.88
N GLU A 168 5.90 10.03 12.57
CA GLU A 168 5.47 10.97 13.60
C GLU A 168 6.35 10.88 14.84
N ASN A 169 6.79 9.67 15.18
CA ASN A 169 7.67 9.43 16.31
C ASN A 169 9.15 9.37 15.93
N HIS A 170 9.48 9.49 14.64
CA HIS A 170 10.83 9.34 14.09
C HIS A 170 11.51 8.02 14.52
N LYS A 171 10.78 6.90 14.40
CA LYS A 171 11.23 5.58 14.86
C LYS A 171 11.18 4.53 13.78
N ILE A 172 12.12 3.60 13.82
CA ILE A 172 11.95 2.29 13.21
C ILE A 172 11.35 1.37 14.28
N VAL A 173 10.18 0.81 14.00
CA VAL A 173 9.53 -0.17 14.87
C VAL A 173 9.81 -1.55 14.29
N HIS A 174 10.40 -2.44 15.08
CA HIS A 174 10.47 -3.87 14.79
C HIS A 174 9.51 -4.60 15.73
N PHE A 175 8.53 -5.27 15.16
CA PHE A 175 7.57 -6.07 15.90
C PHE A 175 7.65 -7.53 15.46
N ASP A 176 8.01 -8.41 16.40
CA ASP A 176 7.91 -9.85 16.23
C ASP A 176 6.50 -10.29 16.65
N ASP A 177 5.67 -10.60 15.66
CA ASP A 177 4.29 -11.01 15.87
C ASP A 177 4.16 -12.41 16.49
N LYS A 178 5.15 -13.28 16.29
CA LYS A 178 5.15 -14.63 16.86
C LYS A 178 5.41 -14.60 18.36
N ASN A 179 6.37 -13.78 18.78
CA ASN A 179 6.77 -13.67 20.19
C ASN A 179 6.10 -12.50 20.92
N ASN A 180 5.38 -11.64 20.19
CA ASN A 180 4.79 -10.40 20.68
C ASN A 180 5.86 -9.49 21.34
N GLU A 181 7.02 -9.37 20.69
CA GLU A 181 8.17 -8.58 21.14
C GLU A 181 8.39 -7.36 20.25
N ILE A 182 8.87 -6.25 20.84
CA ILE A 182 9.01 -4.97 20.15
C ILE A 182 10.32 -4.33 20.48
N ILE A 183 10.95 -3.80 19.43
CA ILE A 183 12.14 -2.99 19.53
C ILE A 183 11.91 -1.72 18.71
N ASP A 184 11.96 -0.58 19.38
CA ASP A 184 11.94 0.74 18.76
C ASP A 184 13.38 1.25 18.61
N TYR A 185 13.71 1.79 17.45
CA TYR A 185 14.97 2.50 17.20
C TYR A 185 14.66 3.96 16.90
N ASP A 186 15.16 4.87 17.73
CA ASP A 186 15.07 6.30 17.44
C ASP A 186 15.96 6.64 16.24
N ILE A 187 15.37 7.29 15.24
CA ILE A 187 16.11 7.87 14.13
C ILE A 187 16.50 9.29 14.51
N LYS A 188 17.79 9.53 14.62
CA LYS A 188 18.35 10.87 14.79
C LYS A 188 18.84 11.38 13.45
N ILE A 189 18.16 12.39 12.93
CA ILE A 189 18.65 13.16 11.79
C ILE A 189 19.60 14.23 12.34
N THR A 190 20.87 14.15 11.98
CA THR A 190 21.88 15.14 12.41
C THR A 190 21.82 16.40 11.55
N GLU A 191 22.32 17.53 12.06
CA GLU A 191 22.38 18.78 11.30
C GLU A 191 23.19 18.65 10.01
N ASP A 192 24.25 17.82 10.02
CA ASP A 192 25.08 17.56 8.84
C ASP A 192 24.26 16.90 7.71
N VAL A 193 23.40 15.93 8.04
CA VAL A 193 22.52 15.28 7.06
C VAL A 193 21.50 16.28 6.50
N ILE A 194 20.93 17.15 7.35
CA ILE A 194 20.01 18.21 6.90
C ILE A 194 20.72 19.18 5.97
N ALA A 195 21.94 19.59 6.30
CA ALA A 195 22.74 20.49 5.47
C ALA A 195 23.09 19.86 4.12
N GLN A 196 23.42 18.57 4.10
CA GLN A 196 23.68 17.83 2.87
C GLN A 196 22.45 17.76 1.96
N VAL A 197 21.28 17.38 2.48
CA VAL A 197 20.03 17.31 1.70
C VAL A 197 19.68 18.66 1.09
N LYS A 198 19.77 19.75 1.87
CA LYS A 198 19.50 21.11 1.37
C LYS A 198 20.44 21.52 0.23
N LYS A 199 21.71 21.10 0.31
CA LYS A 199 22.69 21.35 -0.75
C LYS A 199 22.33 20.59 -2.03
N GLU A 200 21.94 19.33 -1.91
CA GLU A 200 21.52 18.48 -3.04
C GLU A 200 20.22 19.01 -3.70
N GLU A 201 19.20 19.38 -2.92
CA GLU A 201 17.97 20.00 -3.44
C GLU A 201 18.26 21.30 -4.21
N SER A 202 19.14 22.15 -3.68
CA SER A 202 19.53 23.39 -4.34
C SER A 202 20.25 23.17 -5.67
N SER A 203 20.96 22.04 -5.82
CA SER A 203 21.60 21.66 -7.09
C SER A 203 20.60 21.10 -8.12
N LEU A 204 19.59 20.35 -7.68
CA LEU A 204 18.56 19.78 -8.56
C LEU A 204 17.62 20.86 -9.14
N LEU A 205 17.39 21.95 -8.41
CA LEU A 205 16.59 23.09 -8.87
C LEU A 205 17.30 23.94 -9.94
N VAL A 206 18.62 23.82 -10.09
CA VAL A 206 19.40 24.58 -11.10
C VAL A 206 19.36 23.91 -12.47
N ASP A 207 19.16 22.58 -12.53
CA ASP A 207 19.08 21.81 -13.78
C ASP A 207 17.64 21.62 -14.33
N GLY A 208 16.65 22.27 -13.71
CA GLY A 208 15.21 22.12 -13.97
C GLY A 208 14.69 22.69 -15.30
N ASN A 209 15.36 22.45 -16.43
CA ASN A 209 14.81 22.70 -17.76
C ASN A 209 14.00 21.47 -18.22
N PHE A 210 12.82 21.29 -17.61
CA PHE A 210 11.91 20.16 -17.88
C PHE A 210 11.31 20.14 -19.30
N GLU A 211 11.52 21.17 -20.13
CA GLU A 211 11.02 21.21 -21.50
C GLU A 211 11.69 20.19 -22.45
N ASN A 212 12.88 19.67 -22.10
CA ASN A 212 13.61 18.75 -22.98
C ASN A 212 13.13 17.29 -22.94
N TYR A 213 12.23 16.94 -22.01
CA TYR A 213 11.78 15.55 -21.82
C TYR A 213 10.39 15.24 -22.37
N ILE A 214 9.68 16.24 -22.94
CA ILE A 214 8.41 16.02 -23.62
C ILE A 214 8.65 16.19 -25.13
N LYS A 215 9.08 15.12 -25.81
CA LYS A 215 8.87 15.04 -27.25
C LYS A 215 7.36 14.88 -27.49
N ARG A 216 6.73 15.95 -27.95
CA ARG A 216 5.41 15.88 -28.59
C ARG A 216 5.64 15.42 -30.03
N GLU A 217 5.29 14.17 -30.32
CA GLU A 217 4.93 13.73 -31.68
C GLU A 217 3.40 13.66 -31.77
#